data_AF-A0A520G8Y4-F1
#
_entry.id   AF-A0A520G8Y4-F1
#
_cell.length_a   1.000
_cell.length_b   1.000
_cell.length_c   1.000
_cell.angle_alpha   90.00
_cell.angle_beta   90.00
_cell.angle_gamma   90.00
#
_symmetry.space_group_name_H-M   'P 1'
#
loop_
_entity.id
_entity.type
_entity.pdbx_description
1 polymer ?
#
loop_
_entity_poly.entity_id
_entity_poly.type
_entity_poly.pdbx_seq_one_letter_code
_entity_poly.pdbx_strand_id
1 'polypeptide(L)'
;MKPSTARVAEVNPQAVARYKDMRAAVMQEPGIDRLLCEIVITSQLALLGQETAFKVHALKLFEMKITRAQLEQVILAGLGVTFVIPQAAQALDWIAQAHEQFQVAL
;
A
#
# COMPACT_ATOMS: atom_id res chain seq x y z
N MET A 1 2.72 18.88 5.94
CA MET A 1 2.23 18.30 4.66
C MET A 1 0.72 18.20 4.73
N LYS A 2 -0.01 18.69 3.72
CA LYS A 2 -1.47 18.76 3.76
C LYS A 2 -2.08 17.42 3.31
N PRO A 3 -2.98 16.78 4.09
CA PRO A 3 -3.64 15.55 3.68
C PRO A 3 -4.48 15.73 2.41
N SER A 4 -4.56 14.71 1.55
CA SER A 4 -5.33 14.78 0.30
C SER A 4 -6.79 15.16 0.53
N THR A 5 -7.41 14.69 1.62
CA THR A 5 -8.78 15.07 2.00
C THR A 5 -8.93 16.56 2.30
N ALA A 6 -7.90 17.22 2.84
CA ALA A 6 -7.93 18.66 3.09
C ALA A 6 -7.84 19.45 1.77
N ARG A 7 -7.20 18.92 0.72
CA ARG A 7 -7.24 19.55 -0.62
C ARG A 7 -8.61 19.35 -1.28
N VAL A 8 -9.18 18.15 -1.19
CA VAL A 8 -10.51 17.85 -1.77
C VAL A 8 -11.59 18.68 -1.08
N ALA A 9 -11.50 18.91 0.24
CA ALA A 9 -12.47 19.69 1.00
C ALA A 9 -12.59 21.15 0.52
N GLU A 10 -11.53 21.72 -0.04
CA GLU A 10 -11.54 23.10 -0.58
C GLU A 10 -12.42 23.24 -1.81
N VAL A 11 -12.60 22.15 -2.56
CA VAL A 11 -13.37 22.14 -3.80
C VAL A 11 -14.74 21.48 -3.59
N ASN A 12 -14.81 20.45 -2.75
CA ASN A 12 -16.03 19.72 -2.47
C ASN A 12 -16.04 19.15 -1.03
N PRO A 13 -16.50 19.93 -0.04
CA PRO A 13 -16.55 19.50 1.34
C PRO A 13 -17.55 18.34 1.57
N GLN A 14 -18.63 18.25 0.79
CA GLN A 14 -19.61 17.17 0.89
C GLN A 14 -19.02 15.82 0.47
N ALA A 15 -18.18 15.79 -0.57
CA ALA A 15 -17.48 14.56 -0.97
C ALA A 15 -16.58 14.04 0.15
N VAL A 16 -15.89 14.93 0.88
CA VAL A 16 -15.07 14.55 2.02
C VAL A 16 -15.91 14.03 3.19
N ALA A 17 -17.09 14.62 3.43
CA ALA A 17 -18.02 14.13 4.45
C ALA A 17 -18.46 12.69 4.13
N ARG A 18 -18.94 12.44 2.90
CA ARG A 18 -19.36 11.11 2.45
C ARG A 18 -18.21 10.09 2.48
N TYR A 19 -17.00 10.50 2.13
CA TYR A 19 -15.81 9.66 2.25
C TYR A 19 -15.56 9.23 3.72
N LYS A 20 -15.73 10.15 4.67
CA LYS A 20 -15.57 9.84 6.10
C LYS A 20 -16.65 8.87 6.58
N ASP A 21 -17.90 9.05 6.13
CA ASP A 21 -19.01 8.16 6.47
C ASP A 21 -18.75 6.74 5.96
N MET A 22 -18.34 6.61 4.69
CA MET A 22 -17.94 5.34 4.10
C MET A 22 -16.79 4.70 4.88
N ARG A 23 -15.75 5.47 5.22
CA ARG A 23 -14.61 4.97 5.99
C ARG A 23 -15.05 4.48 7.38
N ALA A 24 -15.94 5.19 8.06
CA ALA A 24 -16.43 4.79 9.37
C ALA A 24 -17.23 3.48 9.27
N ALA A 25 -18.13 3.38 8.29
CA ALA A 25 -18.94 2.18 8.06
C ALA A 25 -18.08 0.93 7.82
N VAL A 26 -17.00 1.02 7.02
CA VAL A 26 -16.16 -0.15 6.73
C VAL A 26 -15.14 -0.47 7.81
N MET A 27 -14.68 0.51 8.59
CA MET A 27 -13.62 0.30 9.61
C MET A 27 -14.16 -0.02 11.00
N GLN A 28 -15.48 0.12 11.23
CA GLN A 28 -16.12 -0.13 12.54
C GLN A 28 -16.99 -1.40 12.54
N GLU A 29 -16.88 -2.22 11.50
CA GLU A 29 -17.62 -3.49 11.42
C GLU A 29 -17.21 -4.41 12.59
N PRO A 30 -18.19 -4.97 13.35
CA PRO A 30 -17.90 -5.87 14.46
C PRO A 30 -17.03 -7.06 14.02
N GLY A 31 -16.00 -7.37 14.81
CA GLY A 31 -15.09 -8.49 14.56
C GLY A 31 -13.91 -8.18 13.63
N ILE A 32 -13.82 -6.95 13.10
CA ILE A 32 -12.64 -6.51 12.36
C ILE A 32 -11.50 -6.14 13.32
N ASP A 33 -10.32 -6.73 13.10
CA ASP A 33 -9.10 -6.31 13.77
C ASP A 33 -8.58 -4.99 13.16
N ARG A 34 -8.74 -3.92 13.92
CA ARG A 34 -8.31 -2.57 13.52
C ARG A 34 -6.79 -2.51 13.28
N LEU A 35 -5.99 -3.25 14.03
CA LEU A 35 -4.54 -3.30 13.83
C LEU A 35 -4.22 -3.90 12.47
N LEU A 36 -4.83 -5.05 12.15
CA LEU A 36 -4.68 -5.69 10.85
C LEU A 36 -5.07 -4.77 9.69
N CYS A 37 -6.20 -4.06 9.80
CA CYS A 37 -6.60 -3.11 8.76
C CYS A 37 -5.57 -2.01 8.54
N GLU A 38 -5.03 -1.42 9.60
CA GLU A 38 -4.01 -0.37 9.48
C GLU A 38 -2.69 -0.92 8.89
N ILE A 39 -2.32 -2.17 9.20
CA ILE A 39 -1.18 -2.86 8.58
C ILE A 39 -1.39 -3.02 7.06
N VAL A 40 -2.56 -3.50 6.66
CA VAL A 40 -2.92 -3.69 5.24
C VAL A 40 -2.91 -2.36 4.49
N ILE A 41 -3.57 -1.33 5.03
CA ILE A 41 -3.62 0.00 4.42
C ILE A 41 -2.20 0.57 4.27
N THR A 42 -1.38 0.49 5.32
CA THR A 42 -0.01 1.01 5.28
C THR A 42 0.83 0.30 4.21
N SER A 43 0.71 -1.03 4.10
CA SER A 43 1.44 -1.82 3.11
C SER A 43 1.02 -1.48 1.67
N GLN A 44 -0.27 -1.28 1.42
CA GLN A 44 -0.79 -0.86 0.11
C GLN A 44 -0.30 0.54 -0.28
N LEU A 45 -0.25 1.47 0.66
CA LEU A 45 0.26 2.81 0.40
C LEU A 45 1.75 2.80 0.07
N ALA A 46 2.54 1.92 0.69
CA ALA A 46 3.93 1.69 0.32
C ALA A 46 4.05 1.10 -1.10
N LEU A 47 3.24 0.10 -1.44
CA LEU A 47 3.21 -0.50 -2.79
C LEU A 47 2.91 0.55 -3.88
N LEU A 48 1.96 1.45 -3.60
CA LEU A 48 1.52 2.48 -4.55
C LEU A 48 2.42 3.74 -4.54
N GLY A 49 3.48 3.78 -3.73
CA GLY A 49 4.36 4.95 -3.60
C GLY A 49 3.72 6.18 -2.96
N GLN A 50 2.63 6.02 -2.20
CA GLN A 50 1.85 7.10 -1.60
C GLN A 50 2.47 7.58 -0.27
N GLU A 51 3.67 8.18 -0.34
CA GLU A 51 4.51 8.53 0.81
C GLU A 51 3.78 9.31 1.91
N THR A 52 3.00 10.32 1.54
CA THR A 52 2.28 11.19 2.49
C THR A 52 1.29 10.40 3.33
N ALA A 53 0.45 9.61 2.67
CA ALA A 53 -0.55 8.80 3.32
C ALA A 53 0.11 7.66 4.11
N PHE A 54 1.16 7.05 3.56
CA PHE A 54 1.96 6.03 4.24
C PHE A 54 2.44 6.53 5.60
N LYS A 55 3.05 7.72 5.66
CA LYS A 55 3.56 8.31 6.91
C LYS A 55 2.45 8.53 7.93
N VAL A 56 1.26 8.97 7.50
CA VAL A 56 0.09 9.15 8.39
C VAL A 56 -0.33 7.82 9.02
N HIS A 57 -0.36 6.73 8.24
CA HIS A 57 -0.78 5.42 8.72
C HIS A 57 0.32 4.70 9.54
N ALA A 58 1.59 4.88 9.19
CA ALA A 58 2.72 4.40 10.00
C ALA A 58 2.71 5.01 11.41
N LEU A 59 2.42 6.31 11.54
CA LEU A 59 2.27 6.95 12.86
C LEU A 59 1.16 6.31 13.71
N LYS A 60 0.00 6.01 13.10
CA LYS A 60 -1.10 5.30 13.80
C LYS A 60 -0.70 3.90 14.25
N LEU A 61 0.06 3.17 13.43
CA LEU A 61 0.58 1.85 13.82
C LEU A 61 1.53 1.96 15.03
N PHE A 62 2.38 2.99 15.06
CA PHE A 62 3.24 3.25 16.22
C PHE A 62 2.43 3.63 17.48
N GLU A 63 1.36 4.41 17.33
CA GLU A 63 0.40 4.68 18.43
C GLU A 63 -0.24 3.37 18.95
N MET A 64 -0.50 2.42 18.04
CA MET A 64 -0.97 1.05 18.32
C MET A 64 0.12 0.08 18.82
N LYS A 65 1.31 0.59 19.19
CA LYS A 65 2.43 -0.18 19.75
C LYS A 65 3.12 -1.15 18.79
N ILE A 66 2.92 -1.00 17.47
CA ILE A 66 3.81 -1.64 16.50
C ILE A 66 5.18 -0.99 16.60
N THR A 67 6.22 -1.81 16.66
CA THR A 67 7.60 -1.33 16.62
C THR A 67 8.03 -1.03 15.19
N ARG A 68 9.05 -0.18 15.04
CA ARG A 68 9.71 0.07 13.75
C ARG A 68 10.14 -1.25 13.08
N ALA A 69 10.79 -2.15 13.83
CA ALA A 69 11.29 -3.42 13.29
C ALA A 69 10.16 -4.33 12.78
N GLN A 70 9.02 -4.38 13.48
CA GLN A 70 7.83 -5.12 13.02
C GLN A 70 7.28 -4.53 11.72
N LEU A 71 7.16 -3.20 11.62
CA LEU A 71 6.67 -2.55 10.40
C LEU A 71 7.64 -2.76 9.23
N GLU A 72 8.95 -2.61 9.46
CA GLU A 72 9.99 -2.90 8.46
C GLU A 72 9.87 -4.34 7.96
N GLN A 73 9.67 -5.31 8.85
CA GLN A 73 9.52 -6.70 8.41
C GLN A 73 8.26 -6.97 7.62
N VAL A 74 7.11 -6.38 8.00
CA VAL A 74 5.89 -6.51 7.19
C VAL A 74 6.13 -5.98 5.78
N ILE A 75 6.78 -4.83 5.64
CA ILE A 75 7.07 -4.22 4.35
C ILE A 75 8.06 -5.08 3.54
N LEU A 76 9.13 -5.58 4.16
CA LEU A 76 10.10 -6.44 3.48
C LEU A 76 9.49 -7.78 3.06
N ALA A 77 8.70 -8.42 3.92
CA ALA A 77 8.03 -9.68 3.60
C ALA A 77 6.99 -9.51 2.49
N GLY A 78 6.15 -8.49 2.58
CA GLY A 78 5.07 -8.25 1.62
C GLY A 78 5.56 -7.68 0.28
N LEU A 79 6.31 -6.57 0.32
CA LEU A 79 6.74 -5.87 -0.90
C LEU A 79 8.08 -6.40 -1.41
N GLY A 80 9.09 -6.46 -0.55
CA GLY A 80 10.44 -6.86 -0.96
C GLY A 80 10.48 -8.29 -1.50
N VAL A 81 10.18 -9.26 -0.64
CA VAL A 81 10.33 -10.68 -0.97
C VAL A 81 9.16 -11.20 -1.81
N THR A 82 7.93 -10.87 -1.43
CA THR A 82 6.74 -11.47 -2.08
C THR A 82 6.32 -10.75 -3.35
N PHE A 83 6.51 -9.43 -3.45
CA PHE A 83 6.09 -8.70 -4.65
C PHE A 83 7.23 -8.47 -5.64
N VAL A 84 8.40 -7.99 -5.21
CA VAL A 84 9.48 -7.63 -6.15
C VAL A 84 10.16 -8.86 -6.74
N ILE A 85 10.47 -9.89 -5.95
CA ILE A 85 11.19 -11.08 -6.45
C ILE A 85 10.42 -11.78 -7.58
N PRO A 86 9.11 -12.08 -7.45
CA PRO A 86 8.38 -12.71 -8.55
C PRO A 86 8.30 -11.86 -9.82
N GLN A 87 8.18 -10.53 -9.69
CA GLN A 87 8.19 -9.61 -10.83
C GLN A 87 9.55 -9.62 -11.54
N ALA A 88 10.66 -9.65 -10.78
CA ALA A 88 11.99 -9.79 -11.34
C ALA A 88 12.17 -11.15 -12.05
N ALA A 89 11.69 -12.24 -11.46
CA ALA A 89 11.74 -13.57 -12.08
C ALA A 89 10.98 -13.60 -13.41
N GLN A 90 9.77 -13.03 -13.45
CA GLN A 90 8.97 -12.93 -14.67
C GLN A 90 9.67 -12.10 -15.76
N ALA A 91 10.33 -11.00 -15.39
CA ALA A 91 11.10 -10.21 -16.34
C ALA A 91 12.28 -10.99 -16.94
N LEU A 92 12.95 -11.84 -16.14
CA LEU A 92 14.01 -12.72 -16.64
C LEU A 92 13.47 -13.74 -17.66
N ASP A 93 12.29 -14.32 -17.41
CA ASP A 93 11.63 -15.22 -18.36
C ASP A 93 11.31 -14.51 -19.69
N TRP A 94 10.82 -13.27 -19.64
CA TRP A 94 10.55 -12.46 -20.84
C TRP A 94 11.82 -12.14 -21.63
N ILE A 95 12.93 -11.85 -20.94
CA ILE A 95 14.23 -11.64 -21.59
C ILE A 95 14.67 -12.91 -22.32
N ALA A 96 14.54 -14.08 -21.71
CA ALA A 96 14.87 -15.36 -22.34
C ALA A 96 14.02 -15.59 -23.61
N GLN A 97 12.69 -15.40 -23.50
CA GLN A 97 11.76 -15.55 -24.63
C GLN A 97 12.09 -14.59 -25.78
N ALA A 98 12.37 -13.31 -25.47
CA ALA A 98 12.74 -12.32 -26.48
C ALA A 98 14.06 -12.69 -27.19
N HIS A 99 15.02 -13.25 -26.45
CA HIS A 99 16.27 -13.72 -27.03
C HIS A 99 16.07 -14.93 -27.96
N GLU A 100 15.28 -15.92 -27.54
CA GLU A 100 14.95 -17.08 -28.36
C GLU A 100 14.25 -16.67 -29.68
N GLN A 101 13.27 -15.77 -29.60
CA GLN A 101 12.58 -15.24 -30.77
C GLN A 101 13.54 -14.54 -31.75
N PHE A 102 14.50 -13.78 -31.22
CA PHE A 102 15.53 -13.13 -32.04
C PHE A 102 16.43 -14.14 -32.76
N GLN A 103 16.82 -15.22 -32.09
CA GLN A 103 17.67 -16.26 -32.70
C GLN A 103 16.94 -17.04 -33.81
N VAL A 104 15.64 -17.30 -33.67
CA VAL A 104 14.84 -18.00 -34.70
C VAL A 104 14.57 -17.11 -35.93
N ALA A 105 14.63 -15.78 -35.76
CA ALA A 105 14.44 -14.82 -36.84
C ALA A 105 15.70 -14.58 -37.70
N LEU A 106 16.84 -15.15 -37.32
CA LEU A 106 18.12 -15.14 -38.07
C LEU A 106 18.24 -16.37 -38.96
#